data_AF-A0A947F7F0-F1
#
_entry.id   AF-A0A947F7F0-F1
#
_cell.length_a   1.000
_cell.length_b   1.000
_cell.length_c   1.000
_cell.angle_alpha   90.00
_cell.angle_beta   90.00
_cell.angle_gamma   90.00
#
_symmetry.space_group_name_H-M   'P 1'
#
loop_
_entity.id
_entity.type
_entity.pdbx_description
1 polymer ?
#
loop_
_entity_poly.entity_id
_entity_poly.type
_entity_poly.pdbx_seq_one_letter_code
_entity_poly.pdbx_strand_id
1 'polypeptide(L)'
;VIREVAEETGIKVKEIAYQSSQSWLFPSSLMLGFTATAMSNKIRIAKNELEDARWFSREEIKDNLNQGLMRLPSKVSIAYHLIKTWYDKGDVGKLNPT
;
A
#
# COMPACT_ATOMS: atom_id res chain seq x y z
N VAL A 1 11.52 5.34 -1.09
CA VAL A 1 11.07 4.03 -0.55
C VAL A 1 11.73 3.71 0.78
N ILE A 2 13.02 3.35 0.85
CA ILE A 2 13.66 2.94 2.13
C ILE A 2 13.54 4.01 3.20
N ARG A 3 13.94 5.25 2.89
CA ARG A 3 13.92 6.37 3.83
C ARG A 3 12.50 6.67 4.31
N GLU A 4 11.58 6.96 3.39
CA GLU A 4 10.19 7.31 3.73
C GLU A 4 9.49 6.23 4.56
N VAL A 5 9.58 4.95 4.18
CA VAL A 5 8.93 3.86 4.95
C VAL A 5 9.49 3.79 6.38
N ALA A 6 10.80 3.98 6.55
CA ALA A 6 11.44 3.97 7.85
C ALA A 6 11.06 5.19 8.70
N GLU A 7 10.94 6.37 8.09
CA GLU A 7 10.53 7.60 8.78
C GLU A 7 9.07 7.54 9.22
N GLU A 8 8.16 7.15 8.33
CA GLU A 8 6.72 7.15 8.60
C GLU A 8 6.28 6.03 9.55
N THR A 9 6.87 4.82 9.41
CA THR A 9 6.39 3.60 10.10
C THR A 9 7.43 2.91 10.98
N GLY A 10 8.69 3.35 10.97
CA GLY A 10 9.79 2.69 11.67
C GLY A 10 10.25 1.37 11.05
N ILE A 11 9.68 0.95 9.92
CA ILE A 11 9.95 -0.35 9.29
C ILE A 11 11.13 -0.24 8.32
N LYS A 12 12.08 -1.17 8.44
CA LYS A 12 13.10 -1.41 7.42
C LYS A 12 12.57 -2.37 6.36
N VAL A 13 12.91 -2.12 5.10
CA VAL A 13 12.48 -2.92 3.96
C VAL A 13 13.65 -3.42 3.12
N LYS A 14 13.45 -4.53 2.40
CA LYS A 14 14.36 -5.15 1.45
C LYS A 14 13.62 -5.54 0.16
N GLU A 15 14.32 -6.10 -0.83
CA GLU A 15 13.73 -6.64 -2.06
C GLU A 15 12.83 -5.63 -2.79
N ILE A 16 13.35 -4.43 -3.01
CA ILE A 16 12.59 -3.33 -3.57
C ILE A 16 12.51 -3.50 -5.09
N ALA A 17 11.29 -3.57 -5.62
CA ALA A 17 11.05 -3.71 -7.05
C ALA A 17 10.16 -2.57 -7.55
N TYR A 18 10.62 -1.92 -8.62
CA TYR A 18 9.80 -0.97 -9.38
C TYR A 18 8.62 -1.71 -10.03
N GLN A 19 7.44 -1.09 -10.01
CA GLN A 19 6.24 -1.65 -10.62
C GLN A 19 5.70 -0.76 -11.75
N SER A 20 5.46 0.52 -11.47
CA SER A 20 4.83 1.44 -12.44
C SER A 20 5.09 2.89 -12.08
N SER A 21 4.72 3.80 -12.98
CA SER A 21 4.74 5.24 -12.73
C SER A 21 3.41 5.88 -13.14
N GLN A 22 3.05 6.97 -12.47
CA GLN A 22 1.85 7.74 -12.78
C GLN A 22 2.15 9.23 -12.66
N SER A 23 1.83 9.99 -13.71
CA SER A 23 1.84 11.45 -13.67
C SER A 23 0.81 11.93 -12.66
N TRP A 24 1.24 12.73 -11.69
CA TRP A 24 0.38 13.37 -10.71
C TRP A 24 0.44 14.89 -10.91
N LEU A 25 -0.58 15.39 -11.60
CA LEU A 25 -0.72 16.81 -11.90
C LEU A 25 -1.04 17.54 -10.58
N PHE A 26 -0.31 18.61 -10.30
CA PHE A 26 -0.25 19.43 -9.07
C PHE A 26 0.78 19.02 -8.01
N PRO A 27 1.92 19.75 -7.87
CA PRO A 27 2.39 20.88 -8.70
C PRO A 27 3.07 20.44 -10.00
N SER A 28 3.64 19.23 -10.07
CA SER A 28 4.14 18.50 -11.26
C SER A 28 4.92 17.30 -10.75
N SER A 29 4.23 16.31 -10.20
CA SER A 29 4.86 15.16 -9.56
C SER A 29 4.78 13.93 -10.44
N LEU A 30 5.81 13.09 -10.40
CA LEU A 30 5.77 11.75 -10.97
C LEU A 30 5.75 10.76 -9.82
N MET A 31 4.63 10.06 -9.65
CA MET A 31 4.51 9.00 -8.66
C MET A 31 5.22 7.76 -9.21
N LEU A 32 6.19 7.24 -8.47
CA LEU A 32 6.88 6.00 -8.78
C LEU A 32 6.42 4.92 -7.80
N GLY A 33 5.76 3.89 -8.33
CA GLY A 33 5.22 2.78 -7.56
C GLY A 33 6.27 1.69 -7.38
N PHE A 34 6.46 1.29 -6.12
CA PHE A 34 7.37 0.22 -5.73
C PHE A 34 6.67 -0.79 -4.84
N THR A 35 7.15 -2.03 -4.89
CA THR A 35 6.86 -3.06 -3.89
C THR A 35 8.13 -3.34 -3.09
N ALA A 36 7.99 -3.71 -1.82
CA ALA A 36 9.12 -4.03 -0.96
C ALA A 36 8.70 -5.04 0.13
N THR A 37 9.66 -5.82 0.61
CA THR A 37 9.47 -6.80 1.68
C THR A 37 9.89 -6.19 3.01
N ALA A 38 8.98 -6.12 3.98
CA ALA A 38 9.29 -5.64 5.32
C ALA A 38 10.18 -6.63 6.10
N MET A 39 11.12 -6.10 6.88
CA MET A 39 12.03 -6.89 7.71
C MET A 39 11.52 -7.09 9.14
N SER A 40 10.42 -6.44 9.51
CA SER A 40 9.79 -6.50 10.84
C SER A 40 8.31 -6.11 10.71
N ASN A 41 7.49 -6.59 11.64
CA ASN A 41 6.07 -6.23 11.76
C ASN A 41 5.80 -5.15 12.83
N LYS A 42 6.82 -4.72 13.57
CA LYS A 42 6.68 -3.68 14.60
C LYS A 42 6.58 -2.30 13.96
N ILE A 43 5.38 -1.72 14.00
CA ILE A 43 5.11 -0.36 13.50
C ILE A 43 5.38 0.65 14.61
N ARG A 44 6.05 1.76 14.27
CA ARG A 44 6.19 2.96 15.09
C ARG A 44 5.88 4.17 14.21
N ILE A 45 4.69 4.72 14.39
CA ILE A 45 4.19 5.83 13.56
C ILE A 45 4.89 7.14 13.94
N ALA A 46 5.32 7.90 12.93
CA ALA A 46 5.75 9.28 13.11
C ALA A 46 4.53 10.18 13.39
N LYS A 47 4.57 10.94 14.49
CA LYS A 47 3.42 11.67 15.04
C LYS A 47 2.76 12.71 14.13
N ASN A 48 3.39 13.10 13.02
CA ASN A 48 3.00 14.29 12.24
C ASN A 48 2.62 14.01 10.78
N GLU A 49 2.76 12.78 10.27
CA GLU A 49 2.52 12.47 8.85
C GLU A 49 1.41 11.44 8.64
N LEU A 50 1.31 10.43 9.51
CA LEU A 50 0.28 9.40 9.46
C LEU A 50 -0.57 9.43 10.72
N GLU A 51 -1.88 9.33 10.55
CA GLU A 51 -2.82 9.14 11.66
C GLU A 51 -2.78 7.70 12.19
N ASP A 52 -2.72 6.71 11.29
CA ASP A 52 -2.67 5.29 11.61
C ASP A 52 -1.89 4.48 10.56
N ALA A 53 -1.35 3.34 10.96
CA ALA A 53 -0.66 2.37 10.10
C ALA A 53 -0.81 0.97 10.67
N ARG A 54 -1.30 0.04 9.84
CA ARG A 54 -1.63 -1.34 10.24
C ARG A 54 -1.22 -2.33 9.17
N TRP A 55 -0.93 -3.55 9.61
CA TRP A 55 -0.80 -4.70 8.73
C TRP A 55 -2.17 -5.26 8.42
N PHE A 56 -2.34 -5.72 7.18
CA PHE A 56 -3.55 -6.40 6.74
C PHE A 56 -3.18 -7.68 6.00
N SER A 57 -3.82 -8.79 6.40
CA SER A 57 -3.85 -10.00 5.59
C SER A 57 -4.78 -9.80 4.39
N ARG A 58 -4.70 -10.71 3.42
CA ARG A 58 -5.54 -10.66 2.23
C ARG A 58 -7.00 -10.94 2.59
N GLU A 59 -7.21 -11.86 3.52
CA GLU A 59 -8.51 -12.21 4.10
C GLU A 59 -9.10 -11.01 4.83
N GLU A 60 -8.31 -10.31 5.68
CA GLU A 60 -8.76 -9.11 6.37
C GLU A 60 -9.20 -8.01 5.39
N ILE A 61 -8.47 -7.81 4.29
CA ILE A 61 -8.89 -6.86 3.24
C ILE A 61 -10.22 -7.29 2.63
N LYS A 62 -10.36 -8.56 2.24
CA LYS A 62 -11.60 -9.09 1.66
C LYS A 62 -12.80 -8.88 2.58
N ASP A 63 -12.66 -9.26 3.85
CA ASP A 63 -13.73 -9.21 4.83
C ASP A 63 -14.10 -7.77 5.17
N ASN A 64 -13.12 -6.90 5.36
CA ASN A 64 -13.37 -5.49 5.64
C ASN A 64 -14.02 -4.76 4.46
N LEU A 65 -13.68 -5.12 3.22
CA LEU A 65 -14.35 -4.58 2.03
C LEU A 65 -15.80 -5.05 1.95
N ASN A 66 -16.08 -6.34 2.18
CA ASN A 66 -17.43 -6.88 2.17
C ASN A 66 -18.33 -6.27 3.26
N GLN A 67 -17.74 -5.94 4.42
CA GLN A 67 -18.43 -5.30 5.53
C GLN A 67 -18.53 -3.77 5.40
N GLY A 68 -17.90 -3.17 4.38
CA GLY A 68 -17.84 -1.72 4.20
C GLY A 68 -16.99 -0.97 5.23
N LEU A 69 -16.13 -1.68 5.97
CA LEU A 69 -15.24 -1.13 7.01
C LEU A 69 -13.93 -0.57 6.41
N MET A 70 -13.62 -0.91 5.17
CA MET A 70 -12.44 -0.43 4.44
C MET A 70 -12.86 0.17 3.11
N ARG A 71 -12.14 1.21 2.67
CA ARG A 71 -12.25 1.76 1.32
C ARG A 71 -10.89 1.71 0.65
N LEU A 72 -10.89 1.33 -0.63
CA LEU A 72 -9.68 1.39 -1.44
C LEU A 72 -9.53 2.77 -2.08
N PRO A 73 -8.29 3.16 -2.43
CA PRO A 73 -8.05 4.29 -3.32
C PRO A 73 -8.78 4.15 -4.66
N SER A 74 -8.95 5.26 -5.37
CA SER A 74 -9.59 5.27 -6.69
C SER A 74 -8.93 4.30 -7.66
N LYS A 75 -9.73 3.65 -8.53
CA LYS A 75 -9.28 2.62 -9.48
C LYS A 75 -8.22 3.13 -10.47
N VAL A 76 -8.13 4.45 -10.67
CA VAL A 76 -7.14 5.10 -11.55
C VAL A 76 -5.83 5.44 -10.83
N SER A 77 -5.75 5.27 -9.52
CA SER A 77 -4.57 5.64 -8.72
C SER A 77 -3.52 4.54 -8.73
N ILE A 78 -2.25 4.93 -8.70
CA ILE A 78 -1.11 4.02 -8.58
C ILE A 78 -1.22 3.19 -7.30
N ALA A 79 -1.71 3.78 -6.20
CA ALA A 79 -1.94 3.07 -4.94
C ALA A 79 -2.90 1.88 -5.12
N TYR A 80 -4.02 2.08 -5.82
CA TYR A 80 -4.94 0.99 -6.14
C TYR A 80 -4.26 -0.11 -6.96
N HIS A 81 -3.46 0.26 -7.97
CA HIS A 81 -2.75 -0.73 -8.78
C HIS A 81 -1.68 -1.51 -8.00
N LEU A 82 -0.94 -0.86 -7.10
CA LEU A 82 0.03 -1.54 -6.22
C LEU A 82 -0.68 -2.56 -5.31
N ILE A 83 -1.77 -2.13 -4.64
CA ILE A 83 -2.57 -3.00 -3.75
C ILE A 83 -3.17 -4.16 -4.54
N LYS A 84 -3.80 -3.89 -5.70
CA LYS A 84 -4.41 -4.91 -6.55
C LYS A 84 -3.38 -5.94 -7.01
N THR A 85 -2.22 -5.51 -7.50
CA THR A 85 -1.18 -6.43 -7.96
C THR A 85 -0.63 -7.28 -6.82
N TRP A 86 -0.44 -6.71 -5.64
CA TRP A 86 -0.09 -7.50 -4.47
C TRP A 86 -1.21 -8.48 -4.12
N TYR A 87 -2.47 -8.01 -4.02
CA TYR A 87 -3.67 -8.78 -3.63
C TYR A 87 -3.90 -10.00 -4.55
N ASP A 88 -3.82 -9.79 -5.87
CA ASP A 88 -4.14 -10.79 -6.88
C ASP A 88 -3.08 -11.90 -7.03
N LYS A 89 -1.90 -11.75 -6.41
CA LYS A 89 -0.86 -12.78 -6.33
C LYS A 89 -1.12 -13.83 -5.24
N GLY A 90 -2.09 -13.59 -4.34
CA GLY A 90 -2.49 -14.56 -3.32
C GLY A 90 -3.68 -15.41 -3.76
N ASP A 91 -4.14 -16.26 -2.85
CA ASP A 91 -5.11 -17.34 -3.15
C ASP A 91 -6.54 -17.04 -2.66
N VAL A 92 -6.82 -15.83 -2.19
CA VAL A 92 -8.13 -15.45 -1.60
C VAL A 92 -9.18 -14.97 -2.62
N GLY A 93 -8.83 -15.04 -3.91
CA GLY A 93 -9.60 -14.51 -5.04
C GLY A 93 -8.98 -13.23 -5.62
N LYS A 94 -9.67 -12.61 -6.59
CA LYS A 94 -9.25 -11.34 -7.18
C LYS A 94 -9.85 -10.16 -6.44
N LEU A 95 -9.12 -9.05 -6.41
CA LEU A 95 -9.64 -7.79 -5.92
C LEU A 95 -10.67 -7.29 -6.94
N ASN A 96 -11.92 -7.72 -6.74
CA ASN A 96 -13.06 -7.33 -7.57
C ASN A 96 -13.63 -6.04 -6.98
N PRO A 97 -13.49 -4.92 -7.68
CA PRO A 97 -14.09 -3.70 -7.19
C PRO A 97 -15.55 -3.71 -7.62
N THR A 98 -16.46 -3.71 -6.64
CA THR A 98 -17.84 -3.29 -6.90
C THR A 98 -17.88 -1.88 -7.50
#